data_AF-A0A535ZQ14-F1
#
_entry.id   AF-A0A535ZQ14-F1
#
_cell.length_a   1.000
_cell.length_b   1.000
_cell.length_c   1.000
_cell.angle_alpha   90.00
_cell.angle_beta   90.00
_cell.angle_gamma   90.00
#
_symmetry.space_group_name_H-M   'P 1'
#
loop_
_entity.id
_entity.type
_entity.pdbx_description
1 polymer ?
#
loop_
_entity_poly.entity_id
_entity_poly.type
_entity_poly.pdbx_seq_one_letter_code
_entity_poly.pdbx_strand_id
1 'polypeptide(L)'
;MLANALQGGKQLTRDELASALQQAGIATEGEQRVTHIMMRAELDGIICSGARRDKQFTYALLAERAPHARMLARDEALAELTMRYFMSHGPATIQDFVWWSGLTAADAKAGLAMVTSRLQ
;
A
#
# COMPACT_ATOMS: atom_id res chain seq x y z
N MET A 1 16.55 8.11 2.19
CA MET A 1 17.49 6.97 2.23
C MET A 1 17.01 5.78 1.40
N LEU A 2 15.95 5.05 1.79
CA LEU A 2 15.37 4.00 0.93
C LEU A 2 14.93 4.54 -0.42
N ALA A 3 14.23 5.69 -0.40
CA ALA A 3 13.88 6.41 -1.62
C ALA A 3 15.13 6.69 -2.48
N ASN A 4 16.17 7.27 -1.89
CA ASN A 4 17.42 7.57 -2.59
C ASN A 4 18.10 6.33 -3.17
N ALA A 5 18.06 5.19 -2.48
CA ALA A 5 18.63 3.93 -2.97
C ALA A 5 17.88 3.40 -4.21
N LEU A 6 16.58 3.69 -4.31
CA LEU A 6 15.67 3.22 -5.35
C LEU A 6 15.40 4.26 -6.47
N GLN A 7 15.94 5.48 -6.36
CA GLN A 7 15.81 6.53 -7.37
C GLN A 7 16.41 6.15 -8.72
N GLY A 8 15.81 6.68 -9.79
CA GLY A 8 16.29 6.51 -11.16
C GLY A 8 15.90 5.16 -11.75
N GLY A 9 14.74 4.62 -11.37
CA GLY A 9 14.20 3.36 -11.86
C GLY A 9 14.89 2.13 -11.28
N LYS A 10 15.69 2.29 -10.21
CA LYS A 10 16.40 1.18 -9.57
C LYS A 10 15.41 0.26 -8.87
N GLN A 11 15.65 -1.04 -8.98
CA GLN A 11 14.82 -2.07 -8.37
C GLN A 11 15.73 -3.03 -7.61
N LEU A 12 15.64 -2.98 -6.30
CA LEU A 12 16.59 -3.64 -5.41
C LEU A 12 15.94 -4.80 -4.66
N THR A 13 16.70 -5.86 -4.43
CA THR A 13 16.25 -6.95 -3.55
C THR A 13 16.21 -6.49 -2.10
N ARG A 14 15.53 -7.28 -1.25
CA ARG A 14 15.51 -7.04 0.20
C ARG A 14 16.92 -7.00 0.79
N ASP A 15 17.83 -7.85 0.33
CA ASP A 15 19.20 -7.94 0.85
C ASP A 15 20.05 -6.74 0.42
N GLU A 16 19.85 -6.25 -0.80
CA GLU A 16 20.48 -5.02 -1.29
C GLU A 16 20.00 -3.80 -0.48
N LEU A 17 18.70 -3.73 -0.17
CA LEU A 17 18.14 -2.67 0.69
C LEU A 17 18.60 -2.79 2.14
N ALA A 18 18.71 -4.01 2.68
CA ALA A 18 19.27 -4.26 4.00
C ALA A 18 20.73 -3.76 4.09
N SER A 19 21.51 -4.00 3.04
CA SER A 19 22.89 -3.51 2.95
C SER A 19 22.93 -1.97 2.90
N ALA A 20 22.04 -1.34 2.12
CA ALA A 20 21.93 0.12 2.07
C ALA A 20 21.50 0.73 3.43
N LEU A 21 20.61 0.06 4.16
CA LEU A 21 20.22 0.44 5.52
C LEU A 21 21.41 0.40 6.49
N GLN A 22 22.20 -0.68 6.46
CA GLN A 22 23.41 -0.81 7.29
C GLN A 22 24.44 0.28 7.00
N GLN A 23 24.70 0.57 5.72
CA GLN A 23 25.63 1.62 5.30
C GLN A 23 25.24 3.01 5.80
N ALA A 24 23.94 3.23 6.02
CA ALA A 24 23.42 4.47 6.59
C ALA A 24 23.32 4.46 8.12
N GLY A 25 23.90 3.46 8.79
CA GLY A 25 23.89 3.33 10.24
C GLY A 25 22.58 2.80 10.83
N ILE A 26 21.65 2.33 9.99
CA ILE A 26 20.43 1.67 10.46
C ILE A 26 20.74 0.19 10.61
N ALA A 27 20.86 -0.25 11.86
CA ALA A 27 21.03 -1.66 12.17
C ALA A 27 19.89 -2.49 11.56
N THR A 28 20.25 -3.60 10.93
CA THR A 28 19.33 -4.54 10.30
C THR A 28 19.44 -5.94 10.90
N GLU A 29 20.17 -6.08 12.01
CA GLU A 29 20.24 -7.35 12.72
C GLU A 29 18.85 -7.76 13.27
N GLY A 30 18.64 -9.07 13.34
CA GLY A 30 17.38 -9.68 13.73
C GLY A 30 16.50 -10.01 12.52
N GLU A 31 15.93 -11.21 12.53
CA GLU A 31 15.22 -11.81 11.39
C GLU A 31 14.06 -10.94 10.85
N GLN A 32 13.43 -10.15 11.71
CA GLN A 32 12.21 -9.40 11.38
C GLN A 32 12.41 -7.89 11.20
N ARG A 33 13.58 -7.34 11.55
CA ARG A 33 13.76 -5.88 11.59
C ARG A 33 13.65 -5.26 10.20
N VAL A 34 14.34 -5.84 9.22
CA VAL A 34 14.25 -5.39 7.82
C VAL A 34 12.83 -5.54 7.31
N THR A 35 12.17 -6.66 7.61
CA THR A 35 10.78 -6.91 7.23
C THR A 35 9.85 -5.81 7.73
N HIS A 36 9.95 -5.39 8.99
CA HIS A 36 9.12 -4.31 9.53
C HIS A 36 9.44 -2.94 8.93
N ILE A 37 10.71 -2.65 8.62
CA ILE A 37 11.09 -1.41 7.93
C ILE A 37 10.50 -1.38 6.52
N MET A 38 10.53 -2.51 5.80
CA MET A 38 9.94 -2.62 4.46
C MET A 38 8.42 -2.51 4.50
N MET A 39 7.76 -3.24 5.40
CA MET A 39 6.32 -3.13 5.61
C MET A 39 5.91 -1.70 5.91
N ARG A 40 6.64 -1.00 6.79
CA ARG A 40 6.33 0.39 7.10
C ARG A 40 6.50 1.30 5.88
N ALA A 41 7.58 1.13 5.11
CA ALA A 41 7.82 1.94 3.91
C ALA A 41 6.78 1.70 2.80
N GLU A 42 6.22 0.49 2.69
CA GLU A 42 5.10 0.19 1.80
C GLU A 42 3.81 0.85 2.27
N LEU A 43 3.49 0.77 3.57
CA LEU A 43 2.32 1.41 4.16
C LEU A 43 2.38 2.94 4.06
N ASP A 44 3.57 3.52 4.19
CA ASP A 44 3.80 4.96 3.99
C ASP A 44 3.84 5.35 2.50
N GLY A 45 3.67 4.41 1.57
CA GLY A 45 3.59 4.67 0.13
C GLY A 45 4.93 5.09 -0.52
N ILE A 46 6.05 4.76 0.10
CA ILE A 46 7.39 5.12 -0.41
C ILE A 46 7.84 4.10 -1.45
N ILE A 47 7.69 2.82 -1.13
CA ILE A 47 8.13 1.69 -1.96
C ILE A 47 6.95 0.79 -2.34
N CYS A 48 7.13 0.00 -3.39
CA CYS A 48 6.19 -1.02 -3.83
C CYS A 48 6.96 -2.18 -4.47
N SER A 49 6.24 -3.24 -4.84
CA SER A 49 6.83 -4.36 -5.58
C SER A 49 7.43 -3.93 -6.93
N GLY A 50 8.70 -4.24 -7.12
CA GLY A 50 9.41 -4.12 -8.38
C GLY A 50 9.25 -5.35 -9.28
N ALA A 51 9.90 -5.32 -10.44
CA ALA A 51 10.02 -6.45 -11.35
C ALA A 51 10.90 -7.54 -10.71
N ARG A 52 10.53 -8.80 -10.92
CA ARG A 52 11.33 -9.92 -10.39
C ARG A 52 12.70 -9.93 -11.04
N ARG A 53 13.72 -10.21 -10.22
CA ARG A 53 15.07 -10.55 -10.68
C ARG A 53 15.24 -12.04 -10.48
N ASP A 54 15.05 -12.80 -11.55
CA ASP A 54 14.95 -14.26 -11.51
C ASP A 54 13.89 -14.74 -10.50
N LYS A 55 14.32 -15.51 -9.49
CA LYS A 55 13.46 -16.02 -8.42
C LYS A 55 13.24 -15.01 -7.29
N GLN A 56 13.98 -13.90 -7.26
CA GLN A 56 13.93 -12.91 -6.18
C GLN A 56 12.87 -11.83 -6.42
N PHE A 57 12.20 -11.42 -5.34
CA PHE A 57 11.38 -10.21 -5.33
C PHE A 57 12.26 -8.98 -5.18
N THR A 58 11.86 -7.89 -5.80
CA THR A 58 12.52 -6.59 -5.68
C THR A 58 11.51 -5.54 -5.24
N TYR A 59 12.03 -4.41 -4.79
CA TYR A 59 11.28 -3.22 -4.41
C TYR A 59 11.68 -2.08 -5.32
N ALA A 60 10.73 -1.18 -5.59
CA ALA A 60 10.89 -0.01 -6.43
C ALA A 60 10.22 1.20 -5.78
N LEU A 61 10.60 2.42 -6.16
CA LEU A 61 9.89 3.62 -5.75
C LEU A 61 8.46 3.63 -6.30
N LEU A 62 7.47 3.80 -5.41
CA LEU A 62 6.08 3.90 -5.82
C LEU A 62 5.85 5.11 -6.74
N ALA A 63 6.48 6.25 -6.41
CA ALA A 63 6.36 7.48 -7.18
C ALA A 63 6.86 7.35 -8.63
N GLU A 64 7.82 6.47 -8.89
CA GLU A 64 8.32 6.23 -10.26
C GLU A 64 7.50 5.15 -10.98
N ARG A 65 6.98 4.16 -10.26
CA ARG A 65 6.15 3.10 -10.82
C ARG A 65 4.71 3.54 -11.13
N ALA A 66 4.18 4.47 -10.36
CA ALA A 66 2.82 5.00 -10.47
C ALA A 66 2.84 6.54 -10.34
N PRO A 67 3.48 7.27 -11.28
CA PRO A 67 3.69 8.72 -11.17
C PRO A 67 2.39 9.54 -11.23
N HIS A 68 1.30 8.94 -11.67
CA HIS A 68 0.00 9.57 -11.82
C HIS A 68 -1.04 9.03 -10.82
N ALA A 69 -0.58 8.58 -9.65
CA ALA A 69 -1.46 8.15 -8.58
C ALA A 69 -2.39 9.30 -8.13
N ARG A 70 -3.68 9.01 -7.99
CA ARG A 70 -4.65 9.95 -7.43
C ARG A 70 -4.46 10.02 -5.91
N MET A 71 -4.20 11.21 -5.40
CA MET A 71 -4.26 11.51 -3.97
C MET A 71 -5.68 11.92 -3.63
N LEU A 72 -6.36 11.13 -2.80
CA LEU A 72 -7.73 11.39 -2.37
C LEU A 72 -7.73 11.88 -0.93
N ALA A 73 -8.60 12.84 -0.62
CA ALA A 73 -8.92 13.15 0.78
C ALA A 73 -9.56 11.92 1.44
N ARG A 74 -9.56 11.86 2.78
CA ARG A 74 -10.07 10.71 3.53
C ARG A 74 -11.48 10.31 3.10
N ASP A 75 -12.40 11.26 3.04
CA ASP A 75 -13.81 11.00 2.72
C ASP A 75 -13.98 10.55 1.26
N GLU A 76 -13.20 11.13 0.33
CA GLU A 76 -13.20 10.73 -1.07
C GLU A 76 -12.67 9.30 -1.25
N ALA A 77 -11.59 8.96 -0.53
CA ALA A 77 -11.02 7.61 -0.55
C ALA A 77 -12.00 6.58 0.03
N LEU A 78 -12.70 6.95 1.11
CA LEU A 78 -13.71 6.12 1.74
C LEU A 78 -14.88 5.85 0.79
N ALA A 79 -15.44 6.90 0.18
CA ALA A 79 -16.50 6.77 -0.81
C ALA A 79 -16.06 5.92 -2.02
N GLU A 80 -14.87 6.16 -2.56
CA GLU A 80 -14.34 5.41 -3.70
C GLU A 80 -14.18 3.91 -3.37
N LEU A 81 -13.62 3.59 -2.20
CA LEU A 81 -13.45 2.21 -1.76
C LEU A 81 -14.79 1.50 -1.58
N THR A 82 -15.75 2.16 -0.91
CA THR A 82 -17.09 1.63 -0.71
C THR A 82 -17.79 1.36 -2.04
N MET A 83 -17.76 2.32 -2.98
CA MET A 83 -18.38 2.16 -4.30
C MET A 83 -17.79 0.97 -5.06
N ARG A 84 -16.45 0.86 -5.12
CA ARG A 84 -15.78 -0.25 -5.80
C ARG A 84 -16.14 -1.60 -5.21
N TYR A 85 -16.19 -1.70 -3.88
CA TYR A 85 -16.51 -2.95 -3.20
C TYR A 85 -17.91 -3.45 -3.58
N PHE A 86 -18.95 -2.62 -3.34
CA PHE A 86 -20.33 -3.03 -3.58
C PHE A 86 -20.66 -3.26 -5.06
N MET A 87 -19.97 -2.58 -5.98
CA MET A 87 -20.11 -2.83 -7.42
C MET A 87 -19.47 -4.15 -7.90
N SER A 88 -18.49 -4.69 -7.17
CA SER A 88 -17.74 -5.89 -7.60
C SER A 88 -18.02 -7.15 -6.78
N HIS A 89 -18.61 -7.02 -5.59
CA HIS A 89 -18.83 -8.12 -4.65
C HIS A 89 -20.31 -8.37 -4.33
N GLY A 90 -21.24 -7.84 -5.15
CA GLY A 90 -22.68 -7.95 -4.89
C GLY A 90 -23.26 -9.36 -5.04
N PRO A 91 -24.33 -9.71 -4.28
CA PRO A 91 -24.90 -8.97 -3.16
C PRO A 91 -24.06 -9.13 -1.88
N ALA A 92 -23.60 -8.01 -1.30
CA ALA A 92 -22.81 -7.96 -0.08
C ALA A 92 -23.51 -7.10 0.99
N THR A 93 -23.27 -7.43 2.25
CA THR A 93 -23.73 -6.64 3.40
C THR A 93 -22.66 -5.64 3.84
N ILE A 94 -23.07 -4.67 4.67
CA ILE A 94 -22.10 -3.77 5.32
C ILE A 94 -21.11 -4.51 6.23
N GLN A 95 -21.52 -5.65 6.80
CA GLN A 95 -20.65 -6.44 7.66
C GLN A 95 -19.55 -7.14 6.85
N ASP A 96 -19.88 -7.60 5.63
CA ASP A 96 -18.90 -8.15 4.70
C ASP A 96 -17.86 -7.09 4.30
N PHE A 97 -18.33 -5.86 4.05
CA PHE A 97 -17.44 -4.74 3.73
C PHE A 97 -16.52 -4.36 4.90
N VAL A 98 -17.04 -4.30 6.13
CA VAL A 98 -16.23 -4.05 7.34
C VAL A 98 -15.15 -5.11 7.51
N TRP A 99 -15.53 -6.39 7.38
CA TRP A 99 -14.60 -7.50 7.52
C TRP A 99 -13.51 -7.47 6.45
N TRP A 100 -13.88 -7.21 5.20
CA TRP A 100 -12.94 -7.18 4.07
C TRP A 100 -12.00 -5.98 4.11
N SER A 101 -12.52 -4.78 4.42
CA SER A 101 -11.76 -3.53 4.36
C SER A 101 -10.91 -3.28 5.62
N GLY A 102 -11.27 -3.87 6.75
CA GLY A 102 -10.69 -3.55 8.05
C GLY A 102 -11.06 -2.17 8.60
N LEU A 103 -11.99 -1.47 7.95
CA LEU A 103 -12.51 -0.18 8.41
C LEU A 103 -13.39 -0.35 9.66
N THR A 104 -13.54 0.73 10.42
CA THR A 104 -14.52 0.76 11.50
C THR A 104 -15.93 0.67 10.93
N ALA A 105 -16.87 0.14 11.71
CA ALA A 105 -18.28 0.16 11.32
C ALA A 105 -18.82 1.59 11.09
N ALA A 106 -18.24 2.60 11.75
CA ALA A 106 -18.60 4.00 11.54
C ALA A 106 -18.12 4.51 10.16
N ASP A 107 -16.87 4.26 9.80
CA ASP A 107 -16.33 4.63 8.48
C ASP A 107 -17.10 3.90 7.37
N ALA A 108 -17.36 2.60 7.51
CA ALA A 108 -18.10 1.82 6.51
C ALA A 108 -19.52 2.38 6.27
N LYS A 109 -20.21 2.78 7.35
CA LYS A 109 -21.54 3.42 7.26
C LYS A 109 -21.48 4.79 6.60
N ALA A 110 -20.48 5.59 6.95
CA ALA A 110 -20.27 6.91 6.35
C ALA A 110 -20.00 6.79 4.84
N GLY A 111 -19.11 5.90 4.42
CA GLY A 111 -18.83 5.61 3.02
C GLY A 111 -20.06 5.16 2.24
N LEU A 112 -20.87 4.26 2.83
CA LEU A 112 -22.11 3.78 2.20
C LEU A 112 -23.12 4.92 2.02
N ALA A 113 -23.29 5.76 3.03
CA ALA A 113 -24.18 6.93 2.93
C ALA A 113 -23.74 7.90 1.81
N MET A 114 -22.43 8.05 1.57
CA MET A 114 -21.90 8.91 0.50
C MET A 114 -22.19 8.38 -0.92
N VAL A 115 -22.36 7.06 -1.10
CA VAL A 115 -22.45 6.44 -2.43
C VAL A 115 -23.76 5.73 -2.72
N THR A 116 -24.70 5.70 -1.77
CA THR A 116 -25.99 5.00 -1.90
C THR A 116 -26.76 5.42 -3.15
N SER A 117 -26.73 6.69 -3.54
CA SER A 117 -27.39 7.19 -4.77
C SER A 117 -26.78 6.65 -6.08
N ARG A 118 -25.60 6.04 -6.02
CA ARG A 118 -24.85 5.52 -7.18
C ARG A 118 -24.84 3.99 -7.25
N LEU A 119 -25.25 3.31 -6.17
CA LEU A 119 -25.39 1.85 -6.13
C LEU A 119 -26.86 1.54 -6.50
N GLN A 120 -27.07 1.05 -7.73
CA GLN A 120 -28.37 0.58 -8.23
C GLN A 120 -28.53 -0.92 -8.04
#